data_AF-Q9RTS6-F1
#
_entry.id   AF-Q9RTS6-F1
#
_cell.length_a   1.000
_cell.length_b   1.000
_cell.length_c   1.000
_cell.angle_alpha   90.00
_cell.angle_beta   90.00
_cell.angle_gamma   90.00
#
_symmetry.space_group_name_H-M   'P 1'
#
loop_
_entity.id
_entity.type
_entity.pdbx_description
1 polymer ?
#
loop_
_entity_poly.entity_id
_entity_poly.type
_entity_poly.pdbx_seq_one_letter_code
_entity_poly.pdbx_strand_id
1 'polypeptide(L)'
;MIFRLGDFRFPDDPARLYPDTPDRPWVLEIGFGDGRFWPHYARTFPEPPNYLGVEISGVSLLKAHRRLKDAGLTNAVLTKLPAEVLVAQVIPHGSLDAIIVNFPDPWPKAGHEDHRLLRVPFFQVAASRLKPGGAALLTTDHDEYFEFACAQAEASGVMRVERVGPPPAALETKYAQKWRDLGLGVNHARFVPTRHDPVPNGTFAPYSEEDPAVPHAVLTLPADFSPQHFDKLTVRGKTWTVVLLDLYATLRRGGWVALAHVVEGDLTQEVLVGITEREDGTHLVRLAKFGGPIITPGVKAAVGAVTEWLEGQGAVVKHRGY
;
A
#
# COMPACT_ATOMS: atom_id res chain seq x y z
N MET A 1 -15.45 -0.82 -4.25
CA MET A 1 -14.69 0.30 -4.86
C MET A 1 -13.23 -0.09 -5.02
N ILE A 2 -12.47 0.58 -5.90
CA ILE A 2 -11.01 0.40 -6.02
C ILE A 2 -10.36 1.71 -5.57
N PHE A 3 -9.55 1.65 -4.52
CA PHE A 3 -8.84 2.79 -3.95
C PHE A 3 -7.36 2.73 -4.30
N ARG A 4 -6.79 3.88 -4.64
CA ARG A 4 -5.34 4.12 -4.69
C ARG A 4 -4.86 4.59 -3.32
N LEU A 5 -3.54 4.64 -3.13
CA LEU A 5 -2.95 5.08 -1.86
C LEU A 5 -3.47 6.46 -1.43
N GLY A 6 -3.46 7.45 -2.33
CA GLY A 6 -3.97 8.79 -2.03
C GLY A 6 -5.50 8.92 -1.87
N ASP A 7 -6.27 7.85 -2.07
CA ASP A 7 -7.72 7.86 -1.80
C ASP A 7 -8.03 7.52 -0.31
N PHE A 8 -7.02 7.03 0.44
CA PHE A 8 -7.10 6.74 1.87
C PHE A 8 -6.75 7.95 2.74
N ARG A 9 -7.12 7.87 4.02
CA ARG A 9 -6.55 8.68 5.12
C ARG A 9 -5.53 7.85 5.91
N PHE A 10 -4.68 8.52 6.70
CA PHE A 10 -3.56 7.86 7.39
C PHE A 10 -3.57 8.20 8.90
N PRO A 11 -4.29 7.43 9.74
CA PRO A 11 -5.11 6.26 9.41
C PRO A 11 -6.50 6.61 8.86
N ASP A 12 -7.23 5.61 8.39
CA ASP A 12 -8.55 5.71 7.79
C ASP A 12 -9.61 4.99 8.59
N ASP A 13 -10.58 5.76 9.07
CA ASP A 13 -11.66 5.24 9.91
C ASP A 13 -12.59 4.33 9.08
N PRO A 14 -12.94 3.13 9.57
CA PRO A 14 -13.92 2.27 8.89
C PRO A 14 -15.24 2.99 8.62
N ALA A 15 -15.68 3.91 9.47
CA ALA A 15 -16.90 4.69 9.24
C ALA A 15 -16.80 5.62 8.03
N ARG A 16 -15.59 6.04 7.64
CA ARG A 16 -15.40 6.78 6.38
C ARG A 16 -15.43 5.86 5.16
N LEU A 17 -14.82 4.68 5.29
CA LEU A 17 -14.74 3.71 4.20
C LEU A 17 -16.08 3.01 3.92
N TYR A 18 -16.88 2.79 4.97
CA TYR A 18 -18.15 2.06 4.94
C TYR A 18 -19.25 2.84 5.67
N PRO A 19 -19.64 4.04 5.18
CA PRO A 19 -20.55 4.94 5.89
C PRO A 19 -21.93 4.34 6.18
N ASP A 20 -22.38 3.39 5.35
CA ASP A 20 -23.68 2.73 5.53
C ASP A 20 -23.66 1.60 6.57
N THR A 21 -22.47 1.10 6.93
CA THR A 21 -22.30 -0.09 7.79
C THR A 21 -21.07 0.00 8.72
N PRO A 22 -20.83 1.13 9.41
CA PRO A 22 -19.61 1.39 10.17
C PRO A 22 -19.35 0.35 11.28
N ASP A 23 -20.42 -0.21 11.86
CA ASP A 23 -20.36 -1.14 13.00
C ASP A 23 -20.21 -2.62 12.59
N ARG A 24 -20.26 -2.94 11.29
CA ARG A 24 -20.06 -4.32 10.83
C ARG A 24 -18.60 -4.75 11.02
N PRO A 25 -18.33 -6.06 11.24
CA PRO A 25 -16.97 -6.55 11.35
C PRO A 25 -16.11 -6.10 10.16
N TRP A 26 -14.89 -5.62 10.43
CA TRP A 26 -13.97 -5.15 9.42
C TRP A 26 -12.85 -6.16 9.19
N VAL A 27 -12.82 -6.72 7.98
CA VAL A 27 -11.97 -7.84 7.62
C VAL A 27 -11.03 -7.42 6.49
N LEU A 28 -9.73 -7.62 6.71
CA LEU A 28 -8.70 -7.46 5.69
C LEU A 28 -8.36 -8.83 5.06
N GLU A 29 -8.37 -8.95 3.74
CA GLU A 29 -7.65 -10.03 3.04
C GLU A 29 -6.43 -9.48 2.31
N ILE A 30 -5.27 -10.09 2.58
CA ILE A 30 -4.00 -9.81 1.93
C ILE A 30 -3.73 -10.86 0.86
N GLY A 31 -3.43 -10.43 -0.36
CA GLY A 31 -3.21 -11.33 -1.49
C GLY A 31 -4.49 -12.05 -1.89
N PHE A 32 -5.61 -11.33 -1.96
CA PHE A 32 -6.93 -11.92 -2.25
C PHE A 32 -7.04 -12.60 -3.62
N GLY A 33 -6.04 -12.41 -4.49
CA GLY A 33 -6.00 -13.02 -5.82
C GLY A 33 -7.21 -12.59 -6.64
N ASP A 34 -7.95 -13.56 -7.18
CA ASP A 34 -9.14 -13.26 -7.96
C ASP A 34 -10.40 -13.04 -7.10
N GLY A 35 -10.32 -13.08 -5.76
CA GLY A 35 -11.42 -12.74 -4.85
C GLY A 35 -12.52 -13.81 -4.73
N ARG A 36 -12.21 -15.10 -5.00
CA ARG A 36 -13.18 -16.22 -4.79
C ARG A 36 -13.54 -16.46 -3.33
N PHE A 37 -12.68 -16.04 -2.42
CA PHE A 37 -12.84 -16.28 -0.99
C PHE A 37 -14.04 -15.53 -0.40
N TRP A 38 -14.23 -14.24 -0.72
CA TRP A 38 -15.19 -13.36 -0.02
C TRP A 38 -16.66 -13.79 -0.11
N PRO A 39 -17.20 -14.21 -1.28
CA PRO A 39 -18.59 -14.69 -1.36
C PRO A 39 -18.89 -15.86 -0.42
N HIS A 40 -17.89 -16.70 -0.14
CA HIS A 40 -18.02 -17.83 0.77
C HIS A 40 -17.82 -17.39 2.22
N TYR A 41 -16.81 -16.56 2.48
CA TYR A 41 -16.52 -16.07 3.82
C TYR A 41 -17.63 -15.17 4.37
N ALA A 42 -18.29 -14.37 3.52
CA ALA A 42 -19.40 -13.50 3.91
C ALA A 42 -20.57 -14.28 4.54
N ARG A 43 -20.77 -15.55 4.15
CA ARG A 43 -21.83 -16.43 4.69
C ARG A 43 -21.56 -16.91 6.11
N THR A 44 -20.36 -16.66 6.66
CA THR A 44 -20.02 -16.99 8.05
C THR A 44 -20.50 -15.93 9.04
N PHE A 45 -21.03 -14.81 8.54
CA PHE A 45 -21.59 -13.73 9.32
C PHE A 45 -23.11 -13.66 9.12
N PRO A 46 -23.89 -13.17 10.11
CA PRO A 46 -25.31 -12.90 9.93
C PRO A 46 -25.59 -11.93 8.78
N GLU A 47 -24.71 -10.94 8.60
CA GLU A 47 -24.68 -10.02 7.48
C GLU A 47 -23.25 -9.89 6.94
N PRO A 48 -23.04 -9.66 5.62
CA PRO A 48 -21.71 -9.54 5.06
C PRO A 48 -20.86 -8.46 5.75
N PRO A 49 -19.61 -8.77 6.14
CA PRO A 49 -18.71 -7.84 6.81
C PRO A 49 -18.25 -6.71 5.87
N ASN A 50 -17.60 -5.71 6.43
CA ASN A 50 -16.83 -4.72 5.69
C ASN A 50 -15.54 -5.36 5.20
N TYR A 51 -15.33 -5.44 3.89
CA TYR A 51 -14.10 -6.00 3.34
C TYR A 51 -13.11 -4.93 2.88
N LEU A 52 -11.87 -5.04 3.36
CA LEU A 52 -10.71 -4.39 2.77
C LEU A 52 -9.85 -5.47 2.11
N GLY A 53 -9.42 -5.24 0.87
CA GLY A 53 -8.59 -6.19 0.13
C GLY A 53 -7.35 -5.51 -0.42
N VAL A 54 -6.19 -6.14 -0.26
CA VAL A 54 -4.93 -5.69 -0.87
C VAL A 54 -4.31 -6.77 -1.75
N GLU A 55 -3.87 -6.37 -2.95
CA GLU A 55 -3.31 -7.26 -3.96
C GLU A 55 -2.28 -6.52 -4.82
N ILE A 56 -1.17 -7.15 -5.19
CA ILE A 56 -0.13 -6.53 -6.04
C ILE A 56 -0.47 -6.64 -7.54
N SER A 57 -1.23 -7.67 -7.93
CA SER A 57 -1.64 -7.92 -9.30
C SER A 57 -2.89 -7.12 -9.68
N GLY A 58 -2.71 -6.12 -10.56
CA GLY A 58 -3.83 -5.36 -11.10
C GLY A 58 -4.85 -6.21 -11.85
N VAL A 59 -4.41 -7.29 -12.51
CA VAL A 59 -5.30 -8.24 -13.20
C VAL A 59 -6.17 -9.01 -12.21
N SER A 60 -5.58 -9.48 -11.11
CA SER A 60 -6.27 -10.17 -10.02
C SER A 60 -7.28 -9.24 -9.36
N LEU A 61 -6.89 -8.01 -9.07
CA LEU A 61 -7.77 -6.96 -8.52
C LEU A 61 -9.00 -6.72 -9.39
N LEU A 62 -8.84 -6.56 -10.71
CA LEU A 62 -9.99 -6.33 -11.61
C LEU A 62 -10.92 -7.55 -11.67
N LYS A 63 -10.38 -8.77 -11.62
CA LYS A 63 -11.18 -10.01 -11.54
C LYS A 63 -11.96 -10.08 -10.23
N ALA A 64 -11.33 -9.76 -9.11
CA ALA A 64 -12.00 -9.70 -7.81
C ALA A 64 -13.10 -8.65 -7.80
N HIS A 65 -12.83 -7.45 -8.30
CA HIS A 65 -13.82 -6.38 -8.37
C HIS A 65 -15.08 -6.81 -9.13
N ARG A 66 -14.91 -7.44 -10.31
CA ARG A 66 -16.03 -7.98 -11.08
C ARG A 66 -16.78 -9.07 -10.31
N ARG A 67 -16.06 -10.02 -9.71
CA ARG A 67 -16.66 -11.12 -8.96
C ARG A 67 -17.49 -10.65 -7.76
N LEU A 68 -17.00 -9.67 -7.01
CA LEU A 68 -17.73 -9.10 -5.87
C LEU A 68 -19.01 -8.39 -6.32
N LYS A 69 -18.94 -7.65 -7.45
CA LYS A 69 -20.11 -7.04 -8.06
C LYS A 69 -21.15 -8.09 -8.48
N ASP A 70 -20.71 -9.16 -9.16
CA ASP A 70 -21.59 -10.24 -9.61
C ASP A 70 -22.21 -11.01 -8.42
N ALA A 71 -21.52 -11.08 -7.29
CA ALA A 71 -22.01 -11.67 -6.04
C ALA A 71 -22.87 -10.74 -5.17
N GLY A 72 -23.08 -9.49 -5.59
CA GLY A 72 -23.81 -8.49 -4.79
C GLY A 72 -23.08 -8.01 -3.54
N LEU A 73 -21.77 -8.30 -3.41
CA LEU A 73 -20.93 -7.83 -2.31
C LEU A 73 -20.42 -6.43 -2.61
N THR A 74 -21.26 -5.43 -2.37
CA THR A 74 -20.94 -4.02 -2.58
C THR A 74 -20.07 -3.42 -1.46
N ASN A 75 -20.05 -4.07 -0.29
CA ASN A 75 -19.40 -3.59 0.93
C ASN A 75 -17.91 -3.94 0.99
N ALA A 76 -17.18 -3.46 -0.03
CA ALA A 76 -15.83 -3.89 -0.35
C ALA A 76 -14.96 -2.73 -0.87
N VAL A 77 -13.82 -2.50 -0.26
CA VAL A 77 -12.75 -1.62 -0.75
C VAL A 77 -11.57 -2.49 -1.17
N LEU A 78 -11.18 -2.41 -2.44
CA LEU A 78 -10.01 -3.10 -3.00
C LEU A 78 -8.90 -2.11 -3.26
N THR A 79 -7.65 -2.49 -3.06
CA THR A 79 -6.51 -1.63 -3.36
C THR A 79 -5.31 -2.41 -3.89
N LYS A 80 -4.50 -1.73 -4.70
CA LYS A 80 -3.25 -2.27 -5.24
C LYS A 80 -2.06 -1.61 -4.54
N LEU A 81 -1.61 -2.20 -3.44
CA LEU A 81 -0.53 -1.69 -2.59
C LEU A 81 0.31 -2.85 -2.04
N PRO A 82 1.54 -2.59 -1.57
CA PRO A 82 2.19 -3.48 -0.60
C PRO A 82 1.32 -3.62 0.65
N ALA A 83 1.20 -4.84 1.18
CA ALA A 83 0.31 -5.13 2.29
C ALA A 83 0.80 -4.46 3.58
N GLU A 84 2.11 -4.46 3.80
CA GLU A 84 2.81 -3.86 4.92
C GLU A 84 2.49 -2.36 5.01
N VAL A 85 2.52 -1.66 3.88
CA VAL A 85 2.15 -0.24 3.78
C VAL A 85 0.69 -0.04 4.17
N LEU A 86 -0.23 -0.86 3.65
CA LEU A 86 -1.64 -0.72 3.99
C LEU A 86 -1.88 -0.90 5.50
N VAL A 87 -1.37 -2.00 6.07
CA VAL A 87 -1.62 -2.34 7.48
C VAL A 87 -0.94 -1.33 8.42
N ALA A 88 0.29 -0.92 8.14
CA ALA A 88 1.01 0.02 8.99
C ALA A 88 0.45 1.44 8.90
N GLN A 89 0.01 1.89 7.72
CA GLN A 89 -0.21 3.31 7.45
C GLN A 89 -1.69 3.70 7.45
N VAL A 90 -2.54 2.85 6.86
CA VAL A 90 -3.96 3.15 6.66
C VAL A 90 -4.81 2.66 7.80
N ILE A 91 -4.50 1.49 8.38
CA ILE A 91 -5.41 0.85 9.33
C ILE A 91 -5.22 1.46 10.72
N PRO A 92 -6.27 1.99 11.39
CA PRO A 92 -6.20 2.46 12.77
C PRO A 92 -5.86 1.33 13.77
N HIS A 93 -5.43 1.70 14.98
CA HIS A 93 -5.17 0.73 16.04
C HIS A 93 -6.49 0.09 16.50
N GLY A 94 -6.47 -1.22 16.76
CA GLY A 94 -7.62 -1.94 17.34
C GLY A 94 -8.91 -1.87 16.52
N SER A 95 -8.83 -1.77 15.19
CA SER A 95 -10.01 -1.57 14.32
C SER A 95 -10.41 -2.80 13.52
N LEU A 96 -9.50 -3.73 13.24
CA LEU A 96 -9.79 -4.93 12.44
C LEU A 96 -10.30 -6.10 13.29
N ASP A 97 -11.30 -6.81 12.79
CA ASP A 97 -11.78 -8.06 13.38
C ASP A 97 -10.95 -9.26 12.92
N ALA A 98 -10.46 -9.23 11.68
CA ALA A 98 -9.57 -10.26 11.14
C ALA A 98 -8.63 -9.73 10.05
N ILE A 99 -7.44 -10.34 9.99
CA ILE A 99 -6.54 -10.27 8.83
C ILE A 99 -6.47 -11.67 8.25
N ILE A 100 -6.65 -11.82 6.94
CA ILE A 100 -6.67 -13.12 6.26
C ILE A 100 -5.56 -13.15 5.22
N VAL A 101 -4.77 -14.22 5.26
CA VAL A 101 -3.70 -14.51 4.31
C VAL A 101 -3.91 -15.92 3.79
N ASN A 102 -4.34 -16.05 2.54
CA ASN A 102 -4.63 -17.33 1.92
C ASN A 102 -3.59 -17.62 0.82
N PHE A 103 -2.87 -18.73 0.95
CA PHE A 103 -1.89 -19.23 -0.01
C PHE A 103 -0.86 -18.17 -0.45
N PRO A 104 -0.14 -17.54 0.52
CA PRO A 104 0.88 -16.55 0.18
C PRO A 104 2.01 -17.19 -0.63
N ASP A 105 2.77 -16.36 -1.36
CA ASP A 105 3.95 -16.84 -2.08
C ASP A 105 4.93 -17.53 -1.10
N PRO A 106 5.30 -18.80 -1.34
CA PRO A 106 6.00 -19.59 -0.34
C PRO A 106 7.48 -19.22 -0.17
N TRP A 107 8.07 -18.64 -1.23
CA TRP A 107 9.49 -18.30 -1.31
C TRP A 107 10.40 -19.47 -0.85
N PRO A 108 10.41 -20.61 -1.58
CA PRO A 108 10.98 -21.88 -1.08
C PRO A 108 12.50 -21.98 -1.17
N LYS A 109 13.16 -21.03 -1.82
CA LYS A 109 14.62 -21.07 -1.98
C LYS A 109 15.29 -20.56 -0.70
N ALA A 110 16.37 -21.21 -0.30
CA ALA A 110 17.18 -20.77 0.85
C ALA A 110 17.57 -19.29 0.70
N GLY A 111 17.41 -18.52 1.79
CA GLY A 111 17.66 -17.07 1.81
C GLY A 111 16.50 -16.20 1.30
N HIS A 112 15.41 -16.77 0.78
CA HIS A 112 14.24 -16.00 0.37
C HIS A 112 13.22 -15.77 1.50
N GLU A 113 13.51 -16.19 2.72
CA GLU A 113 12.61 -16.05 3.87
C GLU A 113 12.29 -14.59 4.18
N ASP A 114 13.19 -13.67 3.85
CA ASP A 114 12.98 -12.22 3.98
C ASP A 114 11.85 -11.69 3.09
N HIS A 115 11.48 -12.40 2.03
CA HIS A 115 10.35 -12.06 1.16
C HIS A 115 9.00 -12.58 1.68
N ARG A 116 8.99 -13.41 2.74
CA ARG A 116 7.74 -13.88 3.34
C ARG A 116 7.10 -12.74 4.15
N LEU A 117 5.80 -12.55 3.97
CA LEU A 117 5.01 -11.53 4.68
C LEU A 117 4.96 -11.77 6.20
N LEU A 118 4.67 -13.01 6.63
CA LEU A 118 4.37 -13.34 8.03
C LEU A 118 5.64 -13.48 8.88
N ARG A 119 6.32 -12.35 9.07
CA ARG A 119 7.52 -12.18 9.89
C ARG A 119 7.21 -11.42 11.18
N VAL A 120 8.14 -11.43 12.12
CA VAL A 120 8.02 -10.69 13.39
C VAL A 120 7.52 -9.24 13.22
N PRO A 121 8.07 -8.40 12.32
CA PRO A 121 7.59 -7.01 12.17
C PRO A 121 6.13 -6.93 11.72
N PHE A 122 5.70 -7.79 10.79
CA PHE A 122 4.32 -7.83 10.35
C PHE A 122 3.38 -8.24 11.49
N PHE A 123 3.74 -9.25 12.28
CA PHE A 123 2.92 -9.67 13.42
C PHE A 123 2.80 -8.57 14.48
N GLN A 124 3.86 -7.79 14.73
CA GLN A 124 3.79 -6.65 15.65
C GLN A 124 2.80 -5.58 15.16
N VAL A 125 2.88 -5.21 13.88
CA VAL A 125 1.91 -4.28 13.28
C VAL A 125 0.50 -4.88 13.33
N ALA A 126 0.32 -6.11 12.87
CA ALA A 126 -0.98 -6.80 12.85
C ALA A 126 -1.63 -6.85 14.24
N ALA A 127 -0.86 -7.19 15.29
CA ALA A 127 -1.35 -7.21 16.66
C ALA A 127 -1.92 -5.85 17.09
N SER A 128 -1.22 -4.76 16.77
CA SER A 128 -1.68 -3.41 17.10
C SER A 128 -2.92 -2.94 16.31
N ARG A 129 -3.21 -3.54 15.14
CA ARG A 129 -4.38 -3.20 14.30
C ARG A 129 -5.61 -4.05 14.57
N LEU A 130 -5.42 -5.28 15.03
CA LEU A 130 -6.52 -6.17 15.40
C LEU A 130 -7.18 -5.72 16.70
N LYS A 131 -8.51 -5.84 16.77
CA LYS A 131 -9.30 -5.70 18.00
C LYS A 131 -8.92 -6.79 19.02
N PRO A 132 -9.16 -6.57 20.32
CA PRO A 132 -9.16 -7.66 21.29
C PRO A 132 -10.10 -8.79 20.84
N GLY A 133 -9.58 -10.02 20.76
CA GLY A 133 -10.31 -11.19 20.26
C GLY A 133 -10.26 -11.40 18.74
N GLY A 134 -9.71 -10.44 17.99
CA GLY A 134 -9.41 -10.61 16.57
C GLY A 134 -8.23 -11.56 16.33
N ALA A 135 -8.00 -11.94 15.06
CA ALA A 135 -6.87 -12.80 14.70
C ALA A 135 -6.36 -12.54 13.28
N ALA A 136 -5.07 -12.79 13.07
CA ALA A 136 -4.54 -13.02 11.73
C ALA A 136 -4.68 -14.50 11.39
N LEU A 137 -5.20 -14.82 10.21
CA LEU A 137 -5.52 -16.16 9.75
C LEU A 137 -4.61 -16.51 8.58
N LEU A 138 -3.88 -17.62 8.68
CA LEU A 138 -3.08 -18.16 7.59
C LEU A 138 -3.68 -19.48 7.13
N THR A 139 -3.92 -19.60 5.83
CA THR A 139 -4.14 -20.89 5.17
C THR A 139 -3.03 -21.08 4.14
N THR A 140 -2.31 -22.20 4.18
CA THR A 140 -1.25 -22.49 3.18
C THR A 140 -1.12 -23.99 2.95
N ASP A 141 -0.69 -24.33 1.75
CA ASP A 141 -0.32 -25.65 1.26
C ASP A 141 1.19 -25.94 1.44
N HIS A 142 1.95 -25.00 2.02
CA HIS A 142 3.39 -25.09 2.14
C HIS A 142 3.83 -25.26 3.61
N ASP A 143 4.13 -26.50 4.01
CA ASP A 143 4.48 -26.86 5.39
C ASP A 143 5.59 -25.98 5.99
N GLU A 144 6.68 -25.74 5.26
CA GLU A 144 7.78 -24.91 5.78
C GLU A 144 7.36 -23.44 5.99
N TYR A 145 6.46 -22.91 5.15
CA TYR A 145 5.98 -21.54 5.34
C TYR A 145 5.07 -21.49 6.56
N PHE A 146 4.23 -22.50 6.74
CA PHE A 146 3.35 -22.61 7.89
C PHE A 146 4.13 -22.64 9.21
N GLU A 147 5.13 -23.52 9.31
CA GLU A 147 5.98 -23.61 10.51
C GLU A 147 6.81 -22.33 10.71
N PHE A 148 7.33 -21.75 9.63
CA PHE A 148 8.01 -20.45 9.68
C PHE A 148 7.09 -19.36 10.25
N ALA A 149 5.86 -19.22 9.75
CA ALA A 149 4.92 -18.22 10.22
C ALA A 149 4.54 -18.44 11.69
N CYS A 150 4.38 -19.69 12.13
CA CYS A 150 4.14 -20.02 13.54
C CYS A 150 5.32 -19.59 14.43
N ALA A 151 6.55 -19.93 14.05
CA ALA A 151 7.76 -19.55 14.78
C ALA A 151 7.95 -18.02 14.83
N GLN A 152 7.68 -17.32 13.72
CA GLN A 152 7.73 -15.85 13.66
C GLN A 152 6.64 -15.18 14.52
N ALA A 153 5.44 -15.77 14.58
CA ALA A 153 4.37 -15.29 15.45
C ALA A 153 4.76 -15.41 16.92
N GLU A 154 5.30 -16.55 17.34
CA GLU A 154 5.80 -16.74 18.72
C GLU A 154 6.96 -15.81 19.03
N ALA A 155 7.94 -15.71 18.13
CA ALA A 155 9.10 -14.83 18.26
C ALA A 155 8.73 -13.34 18.32
N SER A 156 7.57 -12.95 17.80
CA SER A 156 7.09 -11.57 17.89
C SER A 156 6.77 -11.14 19.34
N GLY A 157 6.51 -12.12 20.22
CA GLY A 157 6.15 -11.89 21.62
C GLY A 157 4.78 -11.28 21.85
N VAL A 158 3.99 -11.03 20.79
CA VAL A 158 2.66 -10.40 20.85
C VAL A 158 1.54 -11.26 20.24
N MET A 159 1.88 -12.43 19.69
CA MET A 159 0.91 -13.36 19.11
C MET A 159 1.00 -14.73 19.80
N ARG A 160 -0.16 -15.36 20.02
CA ARG A 160 -0.28 -16.79 20.30
C ARG A 160 -0.64 -17.52 19.01
N VAL A 161 -0.13 -18.73 18.81
CA VAL A 161 -0.49 -19.60 17.69
C VAL A 161 -1.58 -20.58 18.12
N GLU A 162 -2.68 -20.62 17.37
CA GLU A 162 -3.74 -21.64 17.51
C GLU A 162 -3.81 -22.42 16.19
N ARG A 163 -3.28 -23.65 16.19
CA ARG A 163 -3.35 -24.55 15.03
C ARG A 163 -4.74 -25.19 14.98
N VAL A 164 -5.54 -24.83 13.99
CA VAL A 164 -6.95 -25.23 13.85
C VAL A 164 -7.25 -25.57 12.40
N GLY A 165 -8.36 -26.27 12.14
CA GLY A 165 -8.80 -26.53 10.77
C GLY A 165 -9.19 -25.23 10.03
N PRO A 166 -8.99 -25.15 8.70
CA PRO A 166 -9.38 -23.97 7.92
C PRO A 166 -10.89 -23.78 7.94
N PRO A 167 -11.38 -22.52 7.92
CA PRO A 167 -12.79 -22.28 7.68
C PRO A 167 -13.18 -22.81 6.28
N PRO A 168 -14.40 -23.34 6.08
CA PRO A 168 -14.82 -23.88 4.79
C PRO A 168 -14.61 -22.90 3.62
N ALA A 169 -14.75 -21.60 3.86
CA ALA A 169 -14.52 -20.56 2.86
C ALA A 169 -13.07 -20.53 2.33
N ALA A 170 -12.07 -20.81 3.16
CA ALA A 170 -10.66 -20.82 2.73
C ALA A 170 -10.36 -21.98 1.77
N LEU A 171 -11.23 -23.00 1.74
CA LEU A 171 -11.13 -24.13 0.82
C LEU A 171 -11.71 -23.82 -0.58
N GLU A 172 -12.33 -22.64 -0.76
CA GLU A 172 -12.94 -22.20 -2.01
C GLU A 172 -12.09 -21.20 -2.81
N THR A 173 -10.84 -20.95 -2.38
CA THR A 173 -9.89 -20.20 -3.22
C THR A 173 -9.53 -20.99 -4.47
N LYS A 174 -9.05 -20.30 -5.51
CA LYS A 174 -8.54 -20.96 -6.73
C LYS A 174 -7.46 -21.99 -6.39
N TYR A 175 -6.59 -21.68 -5.44
CA TYR A 175 -5.52 -22.58 -5.00
C TYR A 175 -6.13 -23.77 -4.27
N ALA A 176 -6.94 -23.56 -3.23
CA ALA A 176 -7.55 -24.66 -2.49
C ALA A 176 -8.34 -25.64 -3.38
N GLN A 177 -9.07 -25.15 -4.39
CA GLN A 177 -9.75 -25.99 -5.38
C GLN A 177 -8.74 -26.84 -6.16
N LYS A 178 -7.68 -26.23 -6.71
CA LYS A 178 -6.61 -26.94 -7.42
C LYS A 178 -5.91 -28.00 -6.55
N TRP A 179 -5.74 -27.74 -5.26
CA TRP A 179 -5.04 -28.64 -4.34
C TRP A 179 -5.94 -29.79 -3.85
N ARG A 180 -7.24 -29.53 -3.65
CA ARG A 180 -8.23 -30.60 -3.44
C ARG A 180 -8.21 -31.61 -4.60
N ASP A 181 -8.11 -31.12 -5.83
CA ASP A 181 -8.01 -31.98 -7.02
C ASP A 181 -6.71 -32.82 -7.07
N LEU A 182 -5.67 -32.42 -6.32
CA LEU A 182 -4.39 -33.14 -6.19
C LEU A 182 -4.29 -34.01 -4.93
N GLY A 183 -5.31 -34.00 -4.05
CA GLY A 183 -5.33 -34.79 -2.81
C GLY A 183 -4.35 -34.32 -1.73
N LEU A 184 -3.88 -33.08 -1.81
CA LEU A 184 -2.89 -32.52 -0.89
C LEU A 184 -3.56 -31.76 0.25
N GLY A 185 -3.01 -31.89 1.46
CA GLY A 185 -3.52 -31.23 2.67
C GLY A 185 -3.29 -29.71 2.67
N VAL A 186 -3.97 -29.02 3.59
CA VAL A 186 -3.73 -27.59 3.85
C VAL A 186 -3.53 -27.39 5.35
N ASN A 187 -2.57 -26.54 5.70
CA ASN A 187 -2.36 -26.10 7.07
C ASN A 187 -3.12 -24.79 7.32
N HIS A 188 -3.62 -24.63 8.54
CA HIS A 188 -4.28 -23.42 8.97
C HIS A 188 -3.98 -23.09 10.43
N ALA A 189 -3.82 -21.79 10.70
CA ALA A 189 -3.61 -21.28 12.05
C ALA A 189 -4.27 -19.92 12.23
N ARG A 190 -4.70 -19.66 13.47
CA ARG A 190 -5.06 -18.34 13.96
C ARG A 190 -3.91 -17.81 14.80
N PHE A 191 -3.45 -16.61 14.48
CA PHE A 191 -2.50 -15.84 15.28
C PHE A 191 -3.29 -14.80 16.06
N VAL A 192 -3.47 -15.04 17.35
CA VAL A 192 -4.32 -14.22 18.23
C VAL A 192 -3.43 -13.29 19.04
N PRO A 193 -3.66 -11.95 19.00
CA PRO A 193 -2.90 -11.02 19.80
C PRO A 193 -2.98 -11.35 21.30
N THR A 194 -1.83 -11.40 21.96
CA THR A 194 -1.70 -11.49 23.42
C THR A 194 -1.45 -10.12 24.04
N ARG A 195 -0.92 -9.18 23.25
CA ARG A 195 -0.76 -7.77 23.56
C ARG A 195 -1.01 -6.94 22.31
N HIS A 196 -1.42 -5.68 22.50
CA HIS A 196 -1.64 -4.71 21.43
C HIS A 196 -0.63 -3.56 21.59
N ASP A 197 0.66 -3.89 21.60
CA ASP A 197 1.74 -2.91 21.74
C ASP A 197 1.61 -1.87 20.60
N PRO A 198 1.53 -0.55 20.88
CA PRO A 198 1.20 0.43 19.86
C PRO A 198 2.33 0.57 18.84
N VAL A 199 2.01 0.33 17.57
CA VAL A 199 2.91 0.62 16.44
C VAL A 199 2.38 1.85 15.71
N PRO A 200 3.07 3.01 15.71
CA PRO A 200 2.54 4.24 15.13
C PRO A 200 2.10 4.08 13.66
N ASN A 201 1.00 4.73 13.29
CA ASN A 201 0.73 5.02 11.89
C ASN A 201 1.69 6.13 11.42
N GLY A 202 2.05 6.15 10.14
CA GLY A 202 2.79 7.27 9.56
C GLY A 202 1.94 8.53 9.49
N THR A 203 2.62 9.67 9.42
CA THR A 203 2.01 11.00 9.36
C THR A 203 1.89 11.47 7.91
N PHE A 204 1.22 10.68 7.07
CA PHE A 204 1.09 10.99 5.65
C PHE A 204 -0.18 11.80 5.38
N ALA A 205 -0.12 12.66 4.36
CA ALA A 205 -1.27 13.41 3.88
C ALA A 205 -1.52 13.09 2.40
N PRO A 206 -2.75 12.80 1.96
CA PRO A 206 -3.08 12.76 0.54
C PRO A 206 -2.74 14.09 -0.14
N TYR A 207 -2.38 14.04 -1.42
CA TYR A 207 -2.31 15.25 -2.22
C TYR A 207 -3.68 15.96 -2.26
N SER A 208 -3.71 17.23 -1.87
CA SER A 208 -4.85 18.12 -2.04
C SER A 208 -4.46 19.26 -2.97
N GLU A 209 -5.24 19.50 -4.04
CA GLU A 209 -4.96 20.60 -4.99
C GLU A 209 -5.00 21.99 -4.33
N GLU A 210 -5.78 22.11 -3.26
CA GLU A 210 -6.04 23.37 -2.56
C GLU A 210 -5.12 23.57 -1.36
N ASP A 211 -4.31 22.56 -1.02
CA ASP A 211 -3.49 22.61 0.19
C ASP A 211 -2.15 23.33 -0.08
N PRO A 212 -1.86 24.45 0.62
CA PRO A 212 -0.58 25.12 0.52
C PRO A 212 0.61 24.24 0.95
N ALA A 213 0.37 23.11 1.63
CA ALA A 213 1.38 22.13 1.99
C ALA A 213 1.85 21.24 0.83
N VAL A 214 1.26 21.36 -0.38
CA VAL A 214 1.78 20.65 -1.56
C VAL A 214 3.23 21.08 -1.81
N PRO A 215 4.17 20.12 -1.89
CA PRO A 215 5.58 20.44 -2.09
C PRO A 215 5.78 21.18 -3.41
N HIS A 216 6.39 22.36 -3.34
CA HIS A 216 6.63 23.21 -4.50
C HIS A 216 7.88 24.09 -4.35
N ALA A 217 8.34 24.65 -5.46
CA ALA A 217 9.30 25.72 -5.52
C ALA A 217 8.93 26.70 -6.63
N VAL A 218 9.32 27.97 -6.45
CA VAL A 218 9.19 29.01 -7.48
C VAL A 218 10.58 29.45 -7.87
N LEU A 219 10.86 29.46 -9.17
CA LEU A 219 12.17 29.82 -9.72
C LEU A 219 12.02 30.57 -11.04
N THR A 220 13.12 31.05 -11.61
CA THR A 220 13.19 31.51 -12.99
C THR A 220 14.23 30.69 -13.73
N LEU A 221 13.86 30.15 -14.90
CA LEU A 221 14.78 29.42 -15.77
C LEU A 221 15.56 30.40 -16.66
N PRO A 222 16.80 30.07 -17.07
CA PRO A 222 17.50 30.81 -18.12
C PRO A 222 16.66 30.89 -19.40
N ALA A 223 16.80 31.98 -20.16
CA ALA A 223 16.05 32.20 -21.40
C ALA A 223 16.36 31.15 -22.49
N ASP A 224 17.55 30.54 -22.43
CA ASP A 224 18.03 29.48 -23.31
C ASP A 224 17.83 28.07 -22.73
N PHE A 225 17.09 27.94 -21.61
CA PHE A 225 16.82 26.65 -21.00
C PHE A 225 16.01 25.74 -21.94
N SER A 226 16.70 24.78 -22.54
CA SER A 226 16.14 23.80 -23.48
C SER A 226 16.92 22.48 -23.35
N PRO A 227 16.71 21.72 -22.26
CA PRO A 227 17.50 20.53 -21.99
C PRO A 227 17.33 19.51 -23.11
N GLN A 228 18.46 19.12 -23.72
CA GLN A 228 18.53 18.08 -24.76
C GLN A 228 18.90 16.70 -24.20
N HIS A 229 19.39 16.67 -22.97
CA HIS A 229 19.86 15.48 -22.29
C HIS A 229 19.47 15.55 -20.81
N PHE A 230 19.10 14.42 -20.24
CA PHE A 230 18.82 14.27 -18.82
C PHE A 230 19.43 12.96 -18.32
N ASP A 231 20.45 13.06 -17.47
CA ASP A 231 20.99 11.90 -16.78
C ASP A 231 20.13 11.57 -15.56
N LYS A 232 19.84 10.27 -15.38
CA LYS A 232 19.21 9.76 -14.16
C LYS A 232 19.96 10.28 -12.93
N LEU A 233 19.25 10.98 -12.05
CA LEU A 233 19.77 11.53 -10.81
C LEU A 233 19.27 10.71 -9.62
N THR A 234 20.14 10.41 -8.66
CA THR A 234 19.73 9.75 -7.41
C THR A 234 20.12 10.61 -6.21
N VAL A 235 19.14 10.98 -5.40
CA VAL A 235 19.30 11.74 -4.15
C VAL A 235 18.89 10.83 -2.99
N ARG A 236 19.71 10.77 -1.95
CA ARG A 236 19.47 9.91 -0.78
C ARG A 236 19.36 10.75 0.49
N GLY A 237 18.27 10.58 1.22
CA GLY A 237 18.11 11.07 2.58
C GLY A 237 18.37 9.97 3.61
N LYS A 238 18.06 10.25 4.88
CA LYS A 238 18.22 9.28 5.97
C LYS A 238 17.28 8.07 5.84
N THR A 239 16.05 8.31 5.37
CA THR A 239 14.96 7.31 5.35
C THR A 239 14.31 7.18 3.98
N TRP A 240 14.80 7.91 2.99
CA TRP A 240 14.22 7.98 1.65
C TRP A 240 15.29 7.99 0.57
N THR A 241 14.95 7.49 -0.60
CA THR A 241 15.73 7.62 -1.83
C THR A 241 14.82 8.12 -2.93
N VAL A 242 15.25 9.18 -3.61
CA VAL A 242 14.60 9.70 -4.80
C VAL A 242 15.49 9.38 -5.99
N VAL A 243 14.91 8.80 -7.03
CA VAL A 243 15.53 8.63 -8.32
C VAL A 243 14.73 9.42 -9.35
N LEU A 244 15.30 10.50 -9.86
CA LEU A 244 14.75 11.16 -11.05
C LEU A 244 15.13 10.32 -12.26
N LEU A 245 14.15 9.73 -12.91
CA LEU A 245 14.34 8.77 -13.99
C LEU A 245 14.48 9.45 -15.34
N ASP A 246 13.66 10.46 -15.62
CA ASP A 246 13.57 11.10 -16.93
C ASP A 246 12.91 12.49 -16.83
N LEU A 247 13.06 13.30 -17.88
CA LEU A 247 12.47 14.62 -18.02
C LEU A 247 11.75 14.74 -19.37
N TYR A 248 10.44 14.95 -19.33
CA TYR A 248 9.60 15.06 -20.53
C TYR A 248 9.22 16.52 -20.79
N ALA A 249 9.33 16.96 -22.04
CA ALA A 249 8.78 18.24 -22.47
C ALA A 249 7.26 18.14 -22.74
N THR A 250 6.51 19.17 -22.34
CA THR A 250 5.06 19.23 -22.59
C THR A 250 4.76 19.86 -23.95
N LEU A 251 3.97 19.16 -24.78
CA LEU A 251 3.67 19.63 -26.14
C LEU A 251 2.65 20.78 -26.21
N ARG A 252 1.81 20.95 -25.17
CA ARG A 252 0.64 21.87 -25.23
C ARG A 252 0.82 23.20 -24.52
N ARG A 253 1.58 23.24 -23.43
CA ARG A 253 1.59 24.40 -22.52
C ARG A 253 2.95 25.06 -22.36
N GLY A 254 4.00 24.52 -23.00
CA GLY A 254 5.37 24.84 -22.60
C GLY A 254 5.67 24.33 -21.18
N GLY A 255 6.92 23.97 -20.92
CA GLY A 255 7.32 23.40 -19.63
C GLY A 255 7.63 21.90 -19.70
N TRP A 256 8.00 21.34 -18.55
CA TRP A 256 8.54 19.99 -18.44
C TRP A 256 7.91 19.22 -17.29
N VAL A 257 8.09 17.90 -17.28
CA VAL A 257 7.67 17.01 -16.21
C VAL A 257 8.79 16.03 -15.93
N ALA A 258 9.29 16.01 -14.70
CA ALA A 258 10.23 15.00 -14.25
C ALA A 258 9.47 13.78 -13.70
N LEU A 259 9.88 12.58 -14.11
CA LEU A 259 9.43 11.34 -13.50
C LEU A 259 10.36 10.99 -12.35
N ALA A 260 9.81 10.86 -11.13
CA ALA A 260 10.55 10.50 -9.94
C ALA A 260 10.04 9.20 -9.34
N HIS A 261 10.98 8.30 -9.02
CA HIS A 261 10.74 7.10 -8.25
C HIS A 261 11.22 7.33 -6.81
N VAL A 262 10.29 7.29 -5.86
CA VAL A 262 10.53 7.60 -4.45
C VAL A 262 10.37 6.33 -3.62
N VAL A 263 11.39 6.00 -2.83
CA VAL A 263 11.40 4.82 -1.95
C VAL A 263 11.59 5.28 -0.51
N GLU A 264 10.68 4.88 0.38
CA GLU A 264 10.59 5.21 1.80
C GLU A 264 10.23 3.97 2.63
N GLY A 265 11.23 3.17 3.00
CA GLY A 265 10.99 1.84 3.58
C GLY A 265 10.26 0.95 2.58
N ASP A 266 9.13 0.38 2.99
CA ASP A 266 8.28 -0.48 2.13
C ASP A 266 7.37 0.34 1.18
N LEU A 267 7.28 1.66 1.41
CA LEU A 267 6.50 2.53 0.54
C LEU A 267 7.32 2.93 -0.68
N THR A 268 6.80 2.60 -1.85
CA THR A 268 7.31 3.10 -3.14
C THR A 268 6.24 3.93 -3.82
N GLN A 269 6.61 5.12 -4.30
CA GLN A 269 5.74 6.01 -5.05
C GLN A 269 6.41 6.45 -6.35
N GLU A 270 5.70 6.28 -7.46
CA GLU A 270 6.07 6.90 -8.74
C GLU A 270 5.28 8.20 -8.89
N VAL A 271 5.99 9.31 -8.88
CA VAL A 271 5.39 10.65 -8.90
C VAL A 271 5.90 11.46 -10.07
N LEU A 272 5.08 12.41 -10.51
CA LEU A 272 5.44 13.39 -11.53
C LEU A 272 5.65 14.74 -10.86
N VAL A 273 6.74 15.43 -11.20
CA VAL A 273 7.01 16.80 -10.77
C VAL A 273 6.95 17.70 -11.99
N GLY A 274 5.92 18.53 -12.07
CA GLY A 274 5.72 19.46 -13.18
C GLY A 274 6.52 20.74 -12.99
N ILE A 275 7.04 21.27 -14.09
CA ILE A 275 7.73 22.55 -14.22
C ILE A 275 6.92 23.37 -15.21
N THR A 276 6.19 24.37 -14.73
CA THR A 276 5.24 25.14 -15.55
C THR A 276 5.53 26.62 -15.45
N GLU A 277 5.60 27.30 -16.58
CA GLU A 277 5.73 28.76 -16.65
C GLU A 277 4.46 29.44 -16.13
N ARG A 278 4.63 30.58 -15.45
CA ARG A 278 3.58 31.45 -14.92
C ARG A 278 3.55 32.75 -15.70
N GLU A 279 2.45 33.48 -15.63
CA GLU A 279 2.23 34.74 -16.35
C GLU A 279 3.29 35.82 -16.04
N ASP A 280 3.95 35.75 -14.87
CA ASP A 280 5.01 36.67 -14.45
C ASP A 280 6.42 36.27 -14.92
N GLY A 281 6.54 35.24 -15.77
CA GLY A 281 7.81 34.68 -16.26
C GLY A 281 8.55 33.80 -15.25
N THR A 282 8.00 33.61 -14.04
CA THR A 282 8.51 32.58 -13.12
C THR A 282 8.01 31.20 -13.51
N HIS A 283 8.65 30.17 -12.98
CA HIS A 283 8.28 28.78 -13.16
C HIS A 283 7.92 28.18 -11.80
N LEU A 284 6.83 27.43 -11.79
CA LEU A 284 6.38 26.63 -10.66
C LEU A 284 6.85 25.20 -10.84
N VAL A 285 7.73 24.75 -9.94
CA VAL A 285 8.09 23.34 -9.79
C VAL A 285 7.18 22.76 -8.72
N ARG A 286 6.33 21.79 -9.05
CA ARG A 286 5.39 21.23 -8.09
C ARG A 286 5.11 19.76 -8.34
N LEU A 287 4.76 19.05 -7.27
CA LEU A 287 4.17 17.74 -7.38
C LEU A 287 2.88 17.79 -8.21
N ALA A 288 2.78 16.95 -9.23
CA ALA A 288 1.60 16.84 -10.08
C ALA A 288 0.58 15.85 -9.48
N LYS A 289 -0.70 16.11 -9.70
CA LYS A 289 -1.80 15.20 -9.34
C LYS A 289 -1.90 14.05 -10.33
N PHE A 290 -0.91 13.16 -10.31
CA PHE A 290 -0.89 11.94 -11.11
C PHE A 290 -0.67 10.73 -10.22
N GLY A 291 -1.42 9.65 -10.45
CA GLY A 291 -1.29 8.40 -9.68
C GLY A 291 -1.91 8.40 -8.26
N GLY A 292 -2.33 9.56 -7.74
CA GLY A 292 -2.84 9.68 -6.37
C GLY A 292 -1.71 9.63 -5.34
N PRO A 293 -0.72 10.54 -5.41
CA PRO A 293 0.45 10.51 -4.55
C PRO A 293 0.07 10.90 -3.11
N ILE A 294 0.87 10.43 -2.16
CA ILE A 294 0.81 10.88 -0.77
C ILE A 294 2.05 11.70 -0.45
N ILE A 295 1.85 12.79 0.27
CA ILE A 295 2.91 13.71 0.65
C ILE A 295 3.68 13.09 1.81
N THR A 296 4.91 12.68 1.50
CA THR A 296 5.89 12.08 2.41
C THR A 296 7.19 12.88 2.37
N PRO A 297 8.11 12.71 3.33
CA PRO A 297 9.44 13.31 3.26
C PRO A 297 10.18 13.03 1.94
N GLY A 298 10.09 11.82 1.40
CA GLY A 298 10.69 11.46 0.11
C GLY A 298 10.01 12.13 -1.08
N VAL A 299 8.68 12.29 -1.07
CA VAL A 299 7.96 13.02 -2.13
C VAL A 299 8.27 14.52 -2.09
N LYS A 300 8.41 15.10 -0.90
CA LYS A 300 8.96 16.47 -0.72
C LYS A 300 10.35 16.59 -1.31
N ALA A 301 11.22 15.62 -0.99
CA ALA A 301 12.57 15.56 -1.53
C ALA A 301 12.60 15.36 -3.05
N ALA A 302 11.59 14.74 -3.67
CA ALA A 302 11.51 14.62 -5.13
C ALA A 302 11.33 15.99 -5.80
N VAL A 303 10.47 16.85 -5.24
CA VAL A 303 10.35 18.25 -5.70
C VAL A 303 11.65 19.00 -5.44
N GLY A 304 12.29 18.76 -4.29
CA GLY A 304 13.61 19.33 -3.98
C GLY A 304 14.69 18.93 -4.98
N ALA A 305 14.80 17.65 -5.31
CA ALA A 305 15.78 17.12 -6.25
C ALA A 305 15.62 17.71 -7.66
N VAL A 306 14.37 17.87 -8.13
CA VAL A 306 14.10 18.54 -9.41
C VAL A 306 14.51 20.01 -9.35
N THR A 307 14.23 20.67 -8.24
CA THR A 307 14.59 22.08 -8.06
C THR A 307 16.09 22.30 -8.02
N GLU A 308 16.83 21.46 -7.28
CA GLU A 308 18.30 21.47 -7.21
C GLU A 308 18.94 21.15 -8.56
N TRP A 309 18.37 20.20 -9.31
CA TRP A 309 18.82 19.92 -10.68
C TRP A 309 18.67 21.15 -11.58
N LEU A 310 17.54 21.86 -11.51
CA LEU A 310 17.30 23.08 -12.27
C LEU A 310 18.27 24.21 -11.88
N GLU A 311 18.61 24.37 -10.59
CA GLU A 311 19.65 25.32 -10.17
C GLU A 311 21.01 24.99 -10.78
N GLY A 312 21.36 23.70 -10.85
CA GLY A 312 22.55 23.24 -11.57
C GLY A 312 22.53 23.58 -13.07
N GLN A 313 21.35 23.81 -13.65
CA GLN A 313 21.17 24.30 -15.02
C GLN A 313 21.08 25.84 -15.11
N GLY A 314 21.34 26.56 -14.03
CA GLY A 314 21.33 28.03 -13.99
C GLY A 314 20.00 28.66 -13.56
N ALA A 315 19.04 27.88 -13.07
CA ALA A 315 17.81 28.44 -12.51
C ALA A 315 18.07 29.28 -11.26
N VAL A 316 17.31 30.36 -11.08
CA VAL A 316 17.34 31.20 -9.88
C VAL A 316 16.10 30.92 -9.03
N VAL A 317 16.28 30.27 -7.87
CA VAL A 317 15.18 29.92 -6.96
C VAL A 317 14.76 31.12 -6.12
N LYS A 318 13.45 31.41 -6.12
CA LYS A 318 12.82 32.49 -5.36
C LYS A 318 12.14 32.00 -4.09
N HIS A 319 11.63 30.76 -4.09
CA HIS A 319 10.91 30.18 -2.96
C HIS A 319 10.98 28.65 -2.97
N ARG A 320 10.98 28.05 -1.78
CA ARG A 320 10.80 26.61 -1.54
C ARG A 320 9.73 26.41 -0.46
N GLY A 321 8.74 25.58 -0.77
CA GLY A 321 7.64 25.22 0.11
C GLY A 321 7.59 23.71 0.34
N TYR A 322 8.70 23.13 0.82
CA TYR A 322 8.79 21.71 1.18
C TYR A 322 9.65 21.48 2.42
#